data_AF-A0A1I0M0U5-F1
#
_entry.id   AF-A0A1I0M0U5-F1
#
_cell.length_a   1.000
_cell.length_b   1.000
_cell.length_c   1.000
_cell.angle_alpha   90.00
_cell.angle_beta   90.00
_cell.angle_gamma   90.00
#
_symmetry.space_group_name_H-M   'P 1'
#
loop_
_entity.id
_entity.type
_entity.pdbx_description
1 polymer ?
#
loop_
_entity_poly.entity_id
_entity_poly.type
_entity_poly.pdbx_seq_one_letter_code
_entity_poly.pdbx_strand_id
1 'polypeptide(L)'
;MASISFNEESAFDSFSERFHDEHVSIVTGPEPKSDAESTSCEVFFPAGSHYGADLSYEVQNEAESEPESMYASYWLYLDETFQPATDGKLPGFAGRYANTDREGGWGSRVTTGTNGWSARGVFDAPDGNGEIPIGNYVYHVGMDSYGTHAWWDVSLETGRWYKIDQYIELNTPGENDGVLQGWVNQNRVYNSSDWRWRDTDEIGIQEFWCNFYHGNDDPAPQDMTLYMDRLHLRNESDSS
;
A
#
# COMPACT_ATOMS: atom_id res chain seq x y z
N MET A 1 -2.57 4.10 17.36
CA MET A 1 -1.80 3.30 16.38
C MET A 1 -2.41 1.92 16.25
N ALA A 2 -2.67 1.51 15.02
CA ALA A 2 -3.76 0.60 14.68
C ALA A 2 -3.35 -0.88 14.65
N SER A 3 -4.29 -1.75 14.99
CA SER A 3 -4.21 -3.19 14.72
C SER A 3 -5.58 -3.66 14.25
N ILE A 4 -5.67 -4.05 12.98
CA ILE A 4 -6.91 -4.45 12.31
C ILE A 4 -6.76 -5.90 11.86
N SER A 5 -7.63 -6.77 12.37
CA SER A 5 -7.78 -8.15 11.89
C SER A 5 -9.17 -8.31 11.28
N PHE A 6 -9.27 -9.03 10.16
CA PHE A 6 -10.52 -9.16 9.43
C PHE A 6 -11.29 -10.40 9.91
N ASN A 7 -11.76 -10.32 11.15
CA ASN A 7 -12.56 -11.37 11.80
C ASN A 7 -14.07 -11.06 11.80
N GLU A 8 -14.41 -9.77 11.73
CA GLU A 8 -15.77 -9.27 11.74
C GLU A 8 -15.90 -8.07 10.81
N GLU A 9 -17.06 -7.87 10.18
CA GLU A 9 -17.30 -6.78 9.20
C GLU A 9 -17.00 -5.38 9.77
N SER A 10 -17.10 -5.22 11.09
CA SER A 10 -16.72 -3.99 11.81
C SER A 10 -15.24 -3.60 11.62
N ALA A 11 -14.37 -4.52 11.18
CA ALA A 11 -13.00 -4.20 10.79
C ALA A 11 -12.96 -3.10 9.71
N PHE A 12 -13.92 -3.10 8.78
CA PHE A 12 -13.97 -2.09 7.72
C PHE A 12 -14.39 -0.70 8.22
N ASP A 13 -14.99 -0.59 9.41
CA ASP A 13 -15.32 0.71 10.02
C ASP A 13 -14.07 1.50 10.43
N SER A 14 -12.90 0.84 10.45
CA SER A 14 -11.60 1.50 10.66
C SER A 14 -11.12 2.30 9.45
N PHE A 15 -11.71 2.10 8.27
CA PHE A 15 -11.36 2.82 7.04
C PHE A 15 -12.35 3.96 6.83
N SER A 16 -11.85 5.19 6.85
CA SER A 16 -12.66 6.42 6.79
C SER A 16 -13.05 6.82 5.38
N GLU A 17 -12.25 6.44 4.38
CA GLU A 17 -12.66 6.49 2.97
C GLU A 17 -12.77 5.05 2.44
N ARG A 18 -13.89 4.77 1.77
CA ARG A 18 -14.20 3.45 1.19
C ARG A 18 -14.84 3.67 -0.17
N PHE A 19 -14.11 3.35 -1.23
CA PHE A 19 -14.61 3.30 -2.60
C PHE A 19 -14.37 1.92 -3.18
N HIS A 20 -15.29 1.46 -4.02
CA HIS A 20 -15.26 0.11 -4.58
C HIS A 20 -15.21 -1.00 -3.51
N ASP A 21 -15.84 -0.76 -2.36
CA ASP A 21 -15.86 -1.71 -1.25
C ASP A 21 -16.91 -2.82 -1.44
N GLU A 22 -17.72 -2.75 -2.50
CA GLU A 22 -18.56 -3.85 -2.97
C GLU A 22 -17.77 -5.10 -3.42
N HIS A 23 -16.45 -4.98 -3.56
CA HIS A 23 -15.53 -6.02 -4.02
C HIS A 23 -14.65 -6.58 -2.90
N VAL A 24 -14.87 -6.15 -1.66
CA VAL A 24 -14.21 -6.72 -0.48
C VAL A 24 -15.19 -7.47 0.39
N SER A 25 -14.73 -8.56 1.00
CA SER A 25 -15.53 -9.30 1.96
C SER A 25 -14.66 -10.03 2.96
N ILE A 26 -15.20 -10.32 4.14
CA ILE A 26 -14.52 -11.19 5.09
C ILE A 26 -14.94 -12.62 4.82
N VAL A 27 -13.97 -13.41 4.35
CA VAL A 27 -14.17 -14.82 4.03
C VAL A 27 -13.30 -15.70 4.89
N THR A 28 -13.63 -17.00 4.95
CA THR A 28 -12.63 -17.99 5.39
C THR A 28 -11.53 -18.05 4.34
N GLY A 29 -10.37 -17.49 4.65
CA GLY A 29 -9.23 -17.38 3.75
C GLY A 29 -8.51 -18.71 3.51
N PRO A 30 -7.57 -18.76 2.56
CA PRO A 30 -6.73 -19.92 2.31
C PRO A 30 -5.89 -20.25 3.56
N GLU A 31 -5.73 -21.55 3.87
CA GLU A 31 -5.06 -22.22 5.03
C GLU A 31 -4.32 -21.31 6.06
N PRO A 32 -4.46 -21.56 7.38
CA PRO A 32 -4.17 -20.58 8.43
C PRO A 32 -2.72 -20.06 8.46
N LYS A 33 -2.58 -18.75 8.69
CA LYS A 33 -1.31 -17.99 8.74
C LYS A 33 -0.34 -18.35 9.87
N SER A 34 -0.81 -19.11 10.86
CA SER A 34 -0.04 -19.66 11.98
C SER A 34 -0.98 -20.12 13.10
N ASP A 35 -2.24 -19.66 13.12
CA ASP A 35 -3.20 -19.90 14.21
C ASP A 35 -4.63 -20.11 13.67
N ALA A 36 -5.48 -20.73 14.49
CA ALA A 36 -6.79 -21.32 14.14
C ALA A 36 -7.93 -20.35 13.74
N GLU A 37 -7.68 -19.05 13.63
CA GLU A 37 -8.67 -18.08 13.13
C GLU A 37 -8.48 -17.96 11.61
N SER A 38 -9.51 -18.37 10.87
CA SER A 38 -9.42 -18.72 9.46
C SER A 38 -9.93 -17.64 8.52
N THR A 39 -10.21 -16.41 8.98
CA THR A 39 -10.78 -15.36 8.13
C THR A 39 -9.76 -14.32 7.66
N SER A 40 -10.05 -13.70 6.53
CA SER A 40 -9.25 -12.61 5.96
C SER A 40 -10.11 -11.71 5.09
N CYS A 41 -9.62 -10.50 4.81
CA CYS A 41 -10.17 -9.64 3.78
C CYS A 41 -9.85 -10.24 2.41
N GLU A 42 -10.86 -10.73 1.71
CA GLU A 42 -10.79 -10.99 0.28
C GLU A 42 -10.93 -9.67 -0.47
N VAL A 43 -10.08 -9.46 -1.48
CA VAL A 43 -10.18 -8.38 -2.44
C VAL A 43 -10.33 -9.00 -3.82
N PHE A 44 -11.51 -8.84 -4.40
CA PHE A 44 -11.85 -9.36 -5.71
C PHE A 44 -11.67 -8.30 -6.79
N PHE A 45 -10.94 -8.61 -7.86
CA PHE A 45 -10.83 -7.78 -9.06
C PHE A 45 -11.69 -8.41 -10.16
N PRO A 46 -12.88 -7.86 -10.46
CA PRO A 46 -13.69 -8.38 -11.57
C PRO A 46 -12.98 -8.19 -12.91
N ALA A 47 -13.09 -9.16 -13.81
CA ALA A 47 -12.64 -9.02 -15.18
C ALA A 47 -13.25 -7.77 -15.83
N GLY A 48 -12.42 -6.95 -16.47
CA GLY A 48 -12.85 -5.69 -17.07
C GLY A 48 -13.00 -4.51 -16.09
N SER A 49 -12.70 -4.69 -14.80
CA SER A 49 -12.57 -3.61 -13.82
C SER A 49 -11.10 -3.25 -13.60
N HIS A 50 -10.83 -1.99 -13.25
CA HIS A 50 -9.54 -1.60 -12.68
C HIS A 50 -9.50 -1.72 -11.16
N TYR A 51 -10.65 -1.72 -10.50
CA TYR A 51 -10.72 -1.64 -9.04
C TYR A 51 -11.02 -2.99 -8.43
N GLY A 52 -10.17 -3.37 -7.48
CA GLY A 52 -10.49 -4.35 -6.45
C GLY A 52 -11.00 -3.67 -5.18
N ALA A 53 -10.39 -2.55 -4.76
CA ALA A 53 -10.89 -1.67 -3.70
C ALA A 53 -10.02 -0.42 -3.56
N ASP A 54 -10.57 0.61 -2.92
CA ASP A 54 -9.84 1.80 -2.50
C ASP A 54 -10.29 2.18 -1.08
N LEU A 55 -9.49 1.78 -0.09
CA LEU A 55 -9.78 1.99 1.33
C LEU A 55 -8.64 2.81 1.97
N SER A 56 -8.98 3.83 2.75
CA SER A 56 -7.99 4.64 3.47
C SER A 56 -8.14 4.54 4.97
N TYR A 57 -7.04 4.19 5.65
CA TYR A 57 -6.90 4.34 7.08
C TYR A 57 -6.23 5.68 7.37
N GLU A 58 -6.98 6.66 7.88
CA GLU A 58 -6.50 8.00 8.20
C GLU A 58 -5.73 8.00 9.53
N VAL A 59 -4.40 8.07 9.44
CA VAL A 59 -3.50 8.13 10.59
C VAL A 59 -3.65 9.44 11.35
N GLN A 60 -3.91 10.54 10.64
CA GLN A 60 -4.08 11.87 11.23
C GLN A 60 -5.19 11.94 12.30
N ASN A 61 -6.19 11.06 12.23
CA ASN A 61 -7.29 11.03 13.20
C ASN A 61 -6.87 10.45 14.56
N GLU A 62 -5.70 9.80 14.61
CA GLU A 62 -5.21 9.03 15.76
C GLU A 62 -3.99 9.67 16.43
N ALA A 63 -3.52 10.81 15.94
CA ALA A 63 -2.33 11.52 16.42
C ALA A 63 -2.59 13.02 16.62
N GLU A 64 -1.85 13.65 17.53
CA GLU A 64 -1.93 15.10 17.76
C GLU A 64 -1.36 15.91 16.58
N SER A 65 -0.48 15.29 15.79
CA SER A 65 0.09 15.80 14.55
C SER A 65 0.29 14.65 13.57
N GLU A 66 0.30 14.95 12.27
CA GLU A 66 0.68 13.97 11.24
C GLU A 66 2.09 13.43 11.54
N PRO A 67 2.30 12.10 11.59
CA PRO A 67 3.63 11.51 11.78
C PRO A 67 4.55 11.78 10.59
N GLU A 68 5.85 11.77 10.86
CA GLU A 68 6.90 11.86 9.83
C GLU A 68 7.56 10.51 9.53
N SER A 69 7.44 9.53 10.44
CA SER A 69 7.90 8.16 10.21
C SER A 69 6.91 7.13 10.72
N MET A 70 6.75 6.05 9.97
CA MET A 70 5.82 4.96 10.30
C MET A 70 6.27 3.61 9.74
N TYR A 71 5.89 2.57 10.46
CA TYR A 71 5.91 1.19 10.02
C TYR A 71 4.49 0.70 9.74
N ALA A 72 4.34 -0.07 8.67
CA ALA A 72 3.15 -0.85 8.37
C ALA A 72 3.53 -2.32 8.21
N SER A 73 2.68 -3.21 8.69
CA SER A 73 2.79 -4.66 8.50
C SER A 73 1.43 -5.21 8.11
N TYR A 74 1.36 -6.09 7.12
CA TYR A 74 0.16 -6.85 6.80
C TYR A 74 0.52 -8.20 6.19
N TRP A 75 -0.41 -9.15 6.25
CA TRP A 75 -0.31 -10.40 5.52
C TRP A 75 -0.95 -10.25 4.15
N LEU A 76 -0.28 -10.79 3.14
CA LEU A 76 -0.72 -10.81 1.75
C LEU A 76 -0.71 -12.24 1.22
N TYR A 77 -1.77 -12.64 0.53
CA TYR A 77 -1.84 -13.87 -0.25
C TYR A 77 -2.33 -13.51 -1.63
N LEU A 78 -1.53 -13.84 -2.64
CA LEU A 78 -1.93 -13.71 -4.04
C LEU A 78 -2.52 -15.05 -4.46
N ASP A 79 -3.81 -15.07 -4.80
CA ASP A 79 -4.46 -16.31 -5.23
C ASP A 79 -3.88 -16.82 -6.55
N GLU A 80 -4.06 -18.10 -6.87
CA GLU A 80 -3.64 -18.64 -8.17
C GLU A 80 -4.30 -17.88 -9.34
N THR A 81 -5.51 -17.35 -9.12
CA THR A 81 -6.21 -16.47 -10.08
C THR A 81 -5.55 -15.11 -10.27
N PHE A 82 -4.69 -14.65 -9.35
CA PHE A 82 -4.01 -13.37 -9.41
C PHE A 82 -2.90 -13.37 -10.47
N GLN A 83 -3.30 -13.11 -11.71
CA GLN A 83 -2.44 -13.09 -12.90
C GLN A 83 -2.62 -11.76 -13.63
N PRO A 84 -2.07 -10.66 -13.08
CA PRO A 84 -2.21 -9.35 -13.69
C PRO A 84 -1.51 -9.30 -15.05
N ALA A 85 -2.08 -8.55 -16.00
CA ALA A 85 -1.46 -8.36 -17.31
C ALA A 85 -0.43 -7.22 -17.32
N THR A 86 -0.42 -6.37 -16.28
CA THR A 86 0.42 -5.19 -16.16
C THR A 86 0.55 -4.76 -14.70
N ASP A 87 1.23 -3.65 -14.44
CA ASP A 87 1.40 -3.13 -13.09
C ASP A 87 0.09 -2.70 -12.46
N GLY A 88 0.04 -2.71 -11.15
CA GLY A 88 -1.08 -2.23 -10.36
C GLY A 88 -0.65 -1.90 -8.95
N LYS A 89 -1.59 -1.53 -8.09
CA LYS A 89 -1.31 -0.96 -6.77
C LYS A 89 -1.68 -1.92 -5.65
N LEU A 90 -0.87 -1.84 -4.60
CA LEU A 90 -1.01 -2.50 -3.32
C LEU A 90 -0.99 -1.45 -2.19
N PRO A 91 -1.32 -1.82 -0.95
CA PRO A 91 -1.33 -0.89 0.17
C PRO A 91 0.03 -0.24 0.45
N GLY A 92 0.04 1.06 0.74
CA GLY A 92 1.23 1.81 1.16
C GLY A 92 0.90 3.19 1.73
N PHE A 93 1.91 3.94 2.15
CA PHE A 93 1.73 5.23 2.81
C PHE A 93 1.44 6.37 1.83
N ALA A 94 0.67 7.37 2.28
CA ALA A 94 0.46 8.59 1.53
C ALA A 94 0.17 9.81 2.41
N GLY A 95 0.36 10.98 1.82
CA GLY A 95 -0.20 12.25 2.27
C GLY A 95 -0.87 12.91 1.08
N ARG A 96 -2.10 12.51 0.75
CA ARG A 96 -2.78 12.94 -0.48
C ARG A 96 -3.37 14.36 -0.39
N TYR A 97 -3.88 14.75 0.77
CA TYR A 97 -4.64 15.98 0.99
C TYR A 97 -5.77 16.18 -0.04
N ALA A 98 -6.49 15.10 -0.32
CA ALA A 98 -7.57 15.08 -1.31
C ALA A 98 -8.62 16.17 -1.05
N ASN A 99 -9.12 16.79 -2.12
CA ASN A 99 -10.09 17.89 -2.06
C ASN A 99 -9.60 19.16 -1.34
N THR A 100 -8.28 19.40 -1.27
CA THR A 100 -7.68 20.63 -0.74
C THR A 100 -6.74 21.29 -1.75
N ASP A 101 -6.27 22.51 -1.47
CA ASP A 101 -5.27 23.19 -2.31
C ASP A 101 -3.88 22.50 -2.29
N ARG A 102 -3.68 21.52 -1.39
CA ARG A 102 -2.45 20.71 -1.27
C ARG A 102 -2.60 19.33 -1.91
N GLU A 103 -3.61 19.13 -2.76
CA GLU A 103 -3.85 17.85 -3.43
C GLU A 103 -2.65 17.42 -4.30
N GLY A 104 -2.20 16.17 -4.15
CA GLY A 104 -1.08 15.62 -4.94
C GLY A 104 -0.76 14.17 -4.63
N GLY A 105 -0.02 13.51 -5.53
CA GLY A 105 0.54 12.18 -5.26
C GLY A 105 -0.23 11.01 -5.86
N TRP A 106 -1.15 11.24 -6.81
CA TRP A 106 -1.83 10.16 -7.56
C TRP A 106 -2.46 10.64 -8.86
N GLY A 107 -2.73 9.72 -9.78
CA GLY A 107 -3.56 9.98 -10.96
C GLY A 107 -3.10 11.18 -11.78
N SER A 108 -1.78 11.27 -12.04
CA SER A 108 -1.08 12.40 -12.70
C SER A 108 -0.99 13.73 -11.92
N ARG A 109 -1.48 13.78 -10.68
CA ARG A 109 -1.29 14.93 -9.78
C ARG A 109 0.14 14.89 -9.22
N VAL A 110 1.00 15.70 -9.82
CA VAL A 110 2.44 15.76 -9.51
C VAL A 110 2.69 16.22 -8.07
N THR A 111 3.72 15.65 -7.44
CA THR A 111 4.25 16.11 -6.15
C THR A 111 5.25 17.24 -6.36
N THR A 112 4.96 18.40 -5.80
CA THR A 112 5.76 19.64 -5.91
C THR A 112 6.61 19.91 -4.67
N GLY A 113 6.43 19.13 -3.60
CA GLY A 113 7.08 19.31 -2.30
C GLY A 113 6.25 20.14 -1.31
N THR A 114 5.23 20.85 -1.79
CA THR A 114 4.30 21.64 -0.96
C THR A 114 2.86 21.12 -1.03
N ASN A 115 2.65 20.02 -1.76
CA ASN A 115 1.38 19.32 -1.92
C ASN A 115 1.62 17.81 -1.70
N GLY A 116 0.58 17.02 -1.92
CA GLY A 116 0.58 15.61 -1.55
C GLY A 116 1.57 14.71 -2.30
N TRP A 117 1.78 13.54 -1.73
CA TRP A 117 2.70 12.50 -2.16
C TRP A 117 2.12 11.11 -1.87
N SER A 118 2.69 10.07 -2.48
CA SER A 118 2.37 8.68 -2.11
C SER A 118 3.55 7.74 -2.33
N ALA A 119 3.59 6.67 -1.54
CA ALA A 119 4.48 5.52 -1.71
C ALA A 119 3.64 4.24 -1.58
N ARG A 120 2.60 4.12 -2.41
CA ARG A 120 1.75 2.92 -2.49
C ARG A 120 2.60 1.69 -2.78
N GLY A 121 2.17 0.53 -2.30
CA GLY A 121 2.70 -0.72 -2.83
C GLY A 121 2.37 -0.85 -4.33
N VAL A 122 3.14 -1.67 -5.03
CA VAL A 122 2.92 -1.97 -6.45
C VAL A 122 3.16 -3.44 -6.71
N PHE A 123 2.43 -4.01 -7.67
CA PHE A 123 2.73 -5.31 -8.28
C PHE A 123 2.96 -5.13 -9.78
N ASP A 124 3.58 -6.10 -10.45
CA ASP A 124 3.63 -6.19 -11.92
C ASP A 124 3.04 -7.50 -12.44
N ALA A 125 2.94 -7.62 -13.75
CA ALA A 125 2.69 -8.89 -14.44
C ALA A 125 3.71 -9.97 -13.98
N PRO A 126 3.32 -11.26 -13.98
CA PRO A 126 4.22 -12.34 -13.60
C PRO A 126 5.54 -12.30 -14.38
N ASP A 127 6.65 -12.52 -13.68
CA ASP A 127 7.97 -12.59 -14.28
C ASP A 127 8.19 -13.90 -15.06
N GLY A 128 9.42 -14.14 -15.53
CA GLY A 128 9.77 -15.34 -16.29
C GLY A 128 9.57 -16.66 -15.54
N ASN A 129 9.46 -16.63 -14.21
CA ASN A 129 9.17 -17.78 -13.36
C ASN A 129 7.68 -17.91 -13.01
N GLY A 130 6.84 -16.94 -13.41
CA GLY A 130 5.44 -16.87 -13.03
C GLY A 130 5.21 -16.30 -11.63
N GLU A 131 6.22 -15.69 -11.02
CA GLU A 131 6.11 -15.02 -9.72
C GLU A 131 5.74 -13.53 -9.92
N ILE A 132 5.04 -12.93 -8.96
CA ILE A 132 4.55 -11.55 -9.05
C ILE A 132 5.59 -10.58 -8.48
N PRO A 133 6.24 -9.73 -9.28
CA PRO A 133 7.13 -8.70 -8.78
C PRO A 133 6.35 -7.71 -7.93
N ILE A 134 6.95 -7.24 -6.84
CA ILE A 134 6.35 -6.21 -5.98
C ILE A 134 7.33 -5.08 -5.64
N GLY A 135 6.80 -3.95 -5.19
CA GLY A 135 7.60 -2.87 -4.64
C GLY A 135 6.78 -1.70 -4.15
N ASN A 136 7.28 -0.48 -4.36
CA ASN A 136 6.51 0.74 -4.20
C ASN A 136 6.38 1.52 -5.52
N TYR A 137 5.26 2.23 -5.68
CA TYR A 137 5.03 3.21 -6.73
C TYR A 137 4.95 4.61 -6.12
N VAL A 138 6.00 5.40 -6.32
CA VAL A 138 6.31 6.56 -5.49
C VAL A 138 6.10 7.86 -6.26
N TYR A 139 5.19 8.71 -5.78
CA TYR A 139 5.09 10.11 -6.18
C TYR A 139 5.98 10.94 -5.25
N HIS A 140 6.98 11.62 -5.80
CA HIS A 140 8.02 12.34 -5.06
C HIS A 140 8.39 13.64 -5.77
N VAL A 141 9.11 14.54 -5.09
CA VAL A 141 9.58 15.79 -5.71
C VAL A 141 10.53 15.48 -6.85
N GLY A 142 10.35 16.17 -7.99
CA GLY A 142 11.19 16.01 -9.17
C GLY A 142 10.85 14.79 -10.02
N MET A 143 9.74 14.09 -9.73
CA MET A 143 9.15 13.12 -10.66
C MET A 143 8.64 13.80 -11.94
N ASP A 144 8.39 13.00 -12.98
CA ASP A 144 7.67 13.43 -14.18
C ASP A 144 6.15 13.54 -13.91
N SER A 145 5.30 13.07 -14.82
CA SER A 145 3.84 13.09 -14.65
C SER A 145 3.29 11.89 -13.86
N TYR A 146 4.09 10.85 -13.66
CA TYR A 146 3.68 9.60 -13.03
C TYR A 146 4.72 9.14 -12.00
N GLY A 147 4.30 8.26 -11.09
CA GLY A 147 5.16 7.77 -10.01
C GLY A 147 6.36 6.97 -10.51
N THR A 148 7.42 6.96 -9.71
CA THR A 148 8.62 6.16 -9.91
C THR A 148 8.43 4.77 -9.32
N HIS A 149 8.76 3.73 -10.08
CA HIS A 149 8.79 2.35 -9.57
C HIS A 149 10.05 2.13 -8.72
N ALA A 150 9.85 1.77 -7.47
CA ALA A 150 10.86 1.30 -6.54
C ALA A 150 10.65 -0.21 -6.33
N TRP A 151 11.08 -1.00 -7.32
CA TRP A 151 10.97 -2.46 -7.29
C TRP A 151 11.81 -3.05 -6.16
N TRP A 152 11.26 -4.02 -5.45
CA TRP A 152 11.98 -4.76 -4.42
C TRP A 152 12.75 -5.91 -5.06
N ASP A 153 13.82 -6.36 -4.41
CA ASP A 153 14.64 -7.50 -4.88
C ASP A 153 13.96 -8.85 -4.54
N VAL A 154 12.69 -9.00 -4.94
CA VAL A 154 11.84 -10.18 -4.70
C VAL A 154 10.62 -10.20 -5.64
N SER A 155 10.23 -11.41 -6.05
CA SER A 155 8.92 -11.72 -6.63
C SER A 155 8.19 -12.71 -5.71
N LEU A 156 6.85 -12.69 -5.71
CA LEU A 156 6.03 -13.55 -4.84
C LEU A 156 5.38 -14.68 -5.65
N GLU A 157 5.55 -15.92 -5.20
CA GLU A 157 4.73 -17.04 -5.66
C GLU A 157 3.26 -16.81 -5.28
N THR A 158 2.31 -17.18 -6.15
CA THR A 158 0.90 -17.28 -5.77
C THR A 158 0.65 -18.49 -4.87
N GLY A 159 -0.52 -18.54 -4.22
CA GLY A 159 -0.93 -19.71 -3.45
C GLY A 159 -0.31 -19.81 -2.04
N ARG A 160 0.28 -18.72 -1.51
CA ARG A 160 0.86 -18.71 -0.16
C ARG A 160 0.87 -17.33 0.50
N TRP A 161 0.91 -17.37 1.83
CA TRP A 161 0.97 -16.18 2.68
C TRP A 161 2.39 -15.61 2.78
N TYR A 162 2.47 -14.29 2.67
CA TYR A 162 3.65 -13.49 2.97
C TYR A 162 3.31 -12.43 4.00
N LYS A 163 4.21 -12.21 4.94
CA LYS A 163 4.18 -11.01 5.77
C LYS A 163 4.94 -9.90 5.03
N ILE A 164 4.23 -8.81 4.73
CA ILE A 164 4.78 -7.61 4.09
C ILE A 164 4.96 -6.56 5.17
N ASP A 165 6.18 -6.06 5.34
CA ASP A 165 6.46 -4.91 6.19
C ASP A 165 6.98 -3.75 5.32
N GLN A 166 6.56 -2.53 5.64
CA GLN A 166 7.01 -1.27 5.02
C GLN A 166 7.42 -0.30 6.12
N TYR A 167 8.45 0.48 5.86
CA TYR A 167 8.84 1.62 6.70
C TYR A 167 9.10 2.83 5.82
N ILE A 168 8.59 3.98 6.27
CA ILE A 168 8.87 5.26 5.66
C ILE A 168 9.27 6.27 6.73
N GLU A 169 10.23 7.12 6.40
CA GLU A 169 10.61 8.33 7.13
C GLU A 169 10.70 9.46 6.13
N LEU A 170 9.86 10.48 6.29
CA LEU A 170 9.85 11.64 5.40
C LEU A 170 11.16 12.40 5.53
N ASN A 171 11.60 12.95 4.41
CA ASN A 171 12.82 13.73 4.34
C ASN A 171 12.74 15.01 5.19
N THR A 172 13.91 15.50 5.60
CA THR A 172 14.08 16.88 6.04
C THR A 172 13.60 17.80 4.90
N PRO A 173 12.73 18.80 5.16
CA PRO A 173 12.20 19.68 4.12
C PRO A 173 13.27 20.21 3.16
N GLY A 174 13.17 19.86 1.87
CA GLY A 174 14.08 20.29 0.80
C GLY A 174 15.29 19.38 0.56
N GLU A 175 15.57 18.43 1.43
CA GLU A 175 16.71 17.51 1.34
C GLU A 175 16.31 16.14 0.76
N ASN A 176 17.29 15.40 0.24
CA ASN A 176 17.11 14.03 -0.27
C ASN A 176 17.64 13.02 0.76
N ASP A 177 17.00 12.97 1.93
CA ASP A 177 17.39 12.11 3.06
C ASP A 177 16.24 11.24 3.58
N GLY A 178 15.11 11.22 2.87
CA GLY A 178 13.95 10.40 3.22
C GLY A 178 14.20 8.90 3.01
N VAL A 179 13.65 8.08 3.90
CA VAL A 179 13.89 6.64 3.96
C VAL A 179 12.66 5.87 3.49
N LEU A 180 12.87 4.86 2.65
CA LEU A 180 11.87 3.87 2.29
C LEU A 180 12.49 2.48 2.35
N GLN A 181 11.87 1.59 3.12
CA GLN A 181 12.33 0.22 3.31
C GLN A 181 11.16 -0.78 3.19
N GLY A 182 11.47 -1.98 2.70
CA GLY A 182 10.51 -3.07 2.50
C GLY A 182 11.06 -4.42 2.95
N TRP A 183 10.21 -5.23 3.56
CA TRP A 183 10.53 -6.59 3.98
C TRP A 183 9.46 -7.58 3.54
N VAL A 184 9.92 -8.79 3.22
CA VAL A 184 9.06 -9.95 3.00
C VAL A 184 9.50 -11.04 3.97
N ASN A 185 8.57 -11.50 4.81
CA ASN A 185 8.82 -12.50 5.86
C ASN A 185 10.04 -12.13 6.72
N GLN A 186 10.10 -10.88 7.18
CA GLN A 186 11.18 -10.30 8.00
C GLN A 186 12.54 -10.14 7.31
N ASN A 187 12.69 -10.57 6.04
CA ASN A 187 13.89 -10.33 5.26
C ASN A 187 13.78 -8.98 4.55
N ARG A 188 14.76 -8.09 4.75
CA ARG A 188 14.78 -6.77 4.08
C ARG A 188 15.13 -6.96 2.60
N VAL A 189 14.20 -6.61 1.72
CA VAL A 189 14.30 -6.76 0.26
C VAL A 189 14.44 -5.42 -0.47
N TYR A 190 14.19 -4.31 0.25
CA TYR A 190 14.35 -2.96 -0.27
C TYR A 190 14.83 -1.99 0.81
N ASN A 191 15.73 -1.09 0.43
CA ASN A 191 16.27 -0.06 1.33
C ASN A 191 16.85 1.11 0.53
N SER A 192 16.23 2.27 0.64
CA SER A 192 16.71 3.55 0.10
C SER A 192 16.57 4.65 1.15
N SER A 193 17.44 5.65 1.07
CA SER A 193 17.57 6.76 2.04
C SER A 193 17.88 8.08 1.33
N ASP A 194 17.33 8.25 0.13
CA ASP A 194 17.60 9.36 -0.79
C ASP A 194 16.31 9.92 -1.42
N TRP A 195 15.16 9.64 -0.80
CA TRP A 195 13.88 10.18 -1.26
C TRP A 195 13.67 11.62 -0.79
N ARG A 196 12.91 12.38 -1.58
CA ARG A 196 12.40 13.70 -1.24
C ARG A 196 10.93 13.80 -1.61
N TRP A 197 10.06 13.76 -0.60
CA TRP A 197 8.61 13.89 -0.73
C TRP A 197 8.13 15.31 -0.47
N ARG A 198 8.83 16.07 0.39
CA ARG A 198 8.38 17.39 0.85
C ARG A 198 9.49 18.44 0.92
N ASP A 199 9.06 19.69 0.82
CA ASP A 199 9.86 20.92 0.94
C ASP A 199 9.40 21.80 2.11
N THR A 200 8.42 21.31 2.88
CA THR A 200 7.82 21.96 4.04
C THR A 200 7.54 20.93 5.13
N ASP A 201 7.49 21.36 6.39
CA ASP A 201 7.09 20.55 7.55
C ASP A 201 5.56 20.45 7.72
N GLU A 202 4.79 21.18 6.91
CA GLU A 202 3.32 21.14 6.90
C GLU A 202 2.73 19.88 6.22
N ILE A 203 3.59 19.02 5.67
CA ILE A 203 3.22 17.80 4.95
C ILE A 203 3.76 16.58 5.71
N GLY A 204 2.88 15.74 6.24
CA GLY A 204 3.20 14.50 6.96
C GLY A 204 2.63 13.25 6.29
N ILE A 205 2.50 12.18 7.08
CA ILE A 205 1.85 10.92 6.71
C ILE A 205 0.38 11.01 7.14
N GLN A 206 -0.52 11.19 6.17
CA GLN A 206 -1.95 11.35 6.42
C GLN A 206 -2.65 9.98 6.59
N GLU A 207 -2.22 8.98 5.82
CA GLU A 207 -2.94 7.73 5.69
C GLU A 207 -2.06 6.53 5.34
N PHE A 208 -2.58 5.34 5.63
CA PHE A 208 -2.21 4.13 4.95
C PHE A 208 -3.29 3.80 3.91
N TRP A 209 -2.91 3.88 2.64
CA TRP A 209 -3.82 3.80 1.50
C TRP A 209 -3.83 2.39 0.94
N CYS A 210 -4.88 1.62 1.27
CA CYS A 210 -5.15 0.30 0.71
C CYS A 210 -5.81 0.43 -0.67
N ASN A 211 -5.01 0.88 -1.63
CA ASN A 211 -5.41 1.01 -3.03
C ASN A 211 -5.10 -0.27 -3.81
N PHE A 212 -6.14 -1.07 -4.06
CA PHE A 212 -6.08 -2.30 -4.85
C PHE A 212 -6.59 -2.00 -6.25
N TYR A 213 -5.67 -1.68 -7.16
CA TYR A 213 -5.97 -1.17 -8.50
C TYR A 213 -5.14 -1.89 -9.56
N HIS A 214 -5.76 -2.45 -10.59
CA HIS A 214 -5.06 -2.93 -11.79
C HIS A 214 -4.78 -1.74 -12.71
N GLY A 215 -3.50 -1.47 -12.95
CA GLY A 215 -2.98 -0.25 -13.53
C GLY A 215 -3.09 -0.14 -15.04
N ASN A 216 -2.55 0.97 -15.56
CA ASN A 216 -2.59 1.38 -16.96
C ASN A 216 -4.03 1.54 -17.51
N ASP A 217 -4.14 1.68 -18.83
CA ASP A 217 -5.42 1.81 -19.55
C ASP A 217 -6.14 0.45 -19.69
N ASP A 218 -5.47 -0.66 -19.34
CA ASP A 218 -6.00 -2.01 -19.47
C ASP A 218 -6.62 -2.49 -18.14
N PRO A 219 -7.91 -2.84 -18.11
CA PRO A 219 -8.52 -3.40 -16.90
C PRO A 219 -8.04 -4.82 -16.63
N ALA A 220 -8.43 -5.37 -15.47
CA ALA A 220 -8.12 -6.75 -15.10
C ALA A 220 -8.51 -7.72 -16.24
N PRO A 221 -7.56 -8.55 -16.73
CA PRO A 221 -7.78 -9.40 -17.91
C PRO A 221 -8.72 -10.57 -17.63
N GLN A 222 -8.85 -10.93 -16.36
CA GLN A 222 -9.69 -11.99 -15.82
C GLN A 222 -10.08 -11.63 -14.39
N ASP A 223 -10.96 -12.44 -13.81
CA ASP A 223 -11.23 -12.38 -12.38
C ASP A 223 -9.96 -12.73 -11.62
N MET A 224 -9.53 -11.86 -10.71
CA MET A 224 -8.35 -12.06 -9.88
C MET A 224 -8.69 -11.82 -8.43
N THR A 225 -8.08 -12.61 -7.53
CA THR A 225 -8.30 -12.46 -6.10
C THR A 225 -6.98 -12.31 -5.35
N LEU A 226 -6.95 -11.44 -4.35
CA LEU A 226 -5.93 -11.47 -3.32
C LEU A 226 -6.60 -11.42 -1.95
N TYR A 227 -5.82 -11.74 -0.92
CA TYR A 227 -6.27 -11.65 0.45
C TYR A 227 -5.30 -10.82 1.29
N MET A 228 -5.84 -9.98 2.17
CA MET A 228 -5.10 -9.19 3.16
C MET A 228 -5.56 -9.51 4.57
N ASP A 229 -4.65 -9.44 5.55
CA ASP A 229 -5.02 -9.50 6.96
C ASP A 229 -3.98 -8.94 7.93
N ARG A 230 -4.38 -8.79 9.20
CA ARG A 230 -3.56 -8.30 10.33
C ARG A 230 -2.75 -7.06 9.95
N LEU A 231 -3.45 -6.02 9.50
CA LEU A 231 -2.85 -4.72 9.25
C LEU A 231 -2.46 -4.10 10.59
N HIS A 232 -1.18 -3.78 10.75
CA HIS A 232 -0.62 -3.16 11.94
C HIS A 232 0.14 -1.90 11.53
N LEU A 233 -0.20 -0.78 12.14
CA LEU A 233 0.46 0.51 11.93
C LEU A 233 1.09 0.97 13.24
N ARG A 234 2.37 1.35 13.20
CA ARG A 234 3.10 1.84 14.37
C ARG A 234 4.10 2.95 13.99
N ASN A 235 4.39 3.84 14.92
CA ASN A 235 5.38 4.89 14.84
C ASN A 235 6.72 4.27 15.21
N GLU A 236 7.79 4.93 14.80
CA GLU A 236 9.14 4.50 15.14
C GLU A 236 9.42 4.57 16.66
N SER A 237 8.83 5.54 17.37
CA SER A 237 8.98 5.70 18.82
C SER A 237 8.51 4.51 19.66
N ASP A 238 7.70 3.63 19.08
CA ASP A 238 7.07 2.50 19.77
C ASP A 238 7.86 1.19 19.57
N SER A 239 9.08 1.27 19.04
CA SER A 239 9.96 0.12 18.79
C SER A 239 10.87 -0.29 19.97
N SER A 240 10.55 0.17 21.19
CA SER A 240 11.24 -0.22 22.44
C SER A 240 10.78 -1.57 23.01
#